data_AF-A0A128F4B5-F1
#
_entry.id   AF-A0A128F4B5-F1
#
_cell.length_a   1.000
_cell.length_b   1.000
_cell.length_c   1.000
_cell.angle_alpha   90.00
_cell.angle_beta   90.00
_cell.angle_gamma   90.00
#
_symmetry.space_group_name_H-M   'P 1'
#
loop_
_entity.id
_entity.type
_entity.pdbx_description
1 polymer ?
#
loop_
_entity_poly.entity_id
_entity_poly.type
_entity_poly.pdbx_seq_one_letter_code
_entity_poly.pdbx_strand_id
1 'polypeptide(L)'
;MKTLSPMMKQTLLYGSSMALMKGISLLMLPFITHQLPQAEFGQLEIVSSIAALGSILVGLGLEDALYRFVGRCKSEAERLTMSARIFTLTLIVCAVVIPLSWALAAWLDSFVPGGLTTYQLRLVLLMLALEGCIAVPLGWIRMQNRAFTFFSVAVGRALFQAALTVAMLLAGRGVDGVLEAGIIAAIAQSVILFIIQIRETGLAFSMPVAKQSLIYSIPIMASGLMAFTMNGFDRWVLAEVSSLEEVAQFGVAAKFGLAVVLLLQPFGMWWMPKRFDVLYGVEGREAATRYTCFGLTAVMLISVLVAFLAPLAITWLLPDSYQLAATFTVFLIIAALFKELAELVNLGSFAGDTTYGQMAINVVSAFVAVGTLIWWGNSHGVMGVLMALTFTQGLRFVLFYAVSQHLYHLPYPLTALLMCGGFCMFWLYVSTYEWSDIARLMLVGMAMVSMVLLAQRFNLLPKFSIQAMKRQTAN
;
A
#
# COMPACT_ATOMS: atom_id res chain seq x y z
N MET A 1 -15.86 -24.54 18.31
CA MET A 1 -15.37 -23.49 17.40
C MET A 1 -16.24 -23.48 16.15
N LYS A 2 -17.07 -22.46 15.95
CA LYS A 2 -17.94 -22.37 14.76
C LYS A 2 -17.06 -22.31 13.51
N THR A 3 -17.24 -23.24 12.59
CA THR A 3 -16.55 -23.25 11.29
C THR A 3 -16.86 -21.94 10.56
N LEU A 4 -15.84 -21.14 10.27
CA LEU A 4 -15.94 -19.92 9.48
C LEU A 4 -16.71 -20.18 8.18
N SER A 5 -17.58 -19.25 7.78
CA SER A 5 -18.32 -19.38 6.51
C SER A 5 -17.32 -19.49 5.34
N PRO A 6 -17.66 -20.20 4.25
CA PRO A 6 -16.78 -20.34 3.09
C PRO A 6 -16.27 -18.99 2.55
N MET A 7 -17.12 -17.96 2.58
CA MET A 7 -16.77 -16.60 2.17
C MET A 7 -15.73 -15.96 3.11
N MET A 8 -15.89 -16.09 4.42
CA MET A 8 -14.90 -15.59 5.39
C MET A 8 -13.54 -16.28 5.23
N LYS A 9 -13.52 -17.59 4.95
CA LYS A 9 -12.26 -18.32 4.69
C LYS A 9 -11.53 -17.77 3.46
N GLN A 10 -12.27 -17.49 2.39
CA GLN A 10 -11.71 -16.92 1.15
C GLN A 10 -11.14 -15.52 1.39
N THR A 11 -11.91 -14.63 2.04
CA THR A 11 -11.46 -13.28 2.39
C THR A 11 -10.22 -13.30 3.28
N LEU A 12 -10.19 -14.15 4.29
CA LEU A 12 -9.04 -14.30 5.18
C LEU A 12 -7.80 -14.78 4.43
N LEU A 13 -7.94 -15.74 3.51
CA LEU A 13 -6.83 -16.24 2.69
C LEU A 13 -6.28 -15.19 1.73
N TYR A 14 -7.15 -14.39 1.09
CA TYR A 14 -6.69 -13.29 0.24
C TYR A 14 -5.99 -12.20 1.06
N GLY A 15 -6.58 -11.82 2.20
CA GLY A 15 -5.99 -10.86 3.13
C GLY A 15 -4.63 -11.33 3.67
N SER A 16 -4.54 -12.60 4.09
CA SER A 16 -3.30 -13.20 4.57
C SER A 16 -2.25 -13.30 3.47
N SER A 17 -2.64 -13.56 2.23
CA SER A 17 -1.69 -13.57 1.09
C SER A 17 -1.00 -12.21 0.96
N MET A 18 -1.76 -11.11 0.95
CA MET A 18 -1.22 -9.76 0.83
C MET A 18 -0.36 -9.37 2.04
N ALA A 19 -0.82 -9.71 3.25
CA ALA A 19 -0.06 -9.47 4.48
C ALA A 19 1.26 -10.25 4.49
N LEU A 20 1.26 -11.52 4.07
CA LEU A 20 2.47 -12.33 3.98
C LEU A 20 3.43 -11.81 2.91
N MET A 21 2.96 -11.37 1.75
CA MET A 21 3.82 -10.79 0.72
C MET A 21 4.57 -9.56 1.24
N LYS A 22 3.86 -8.65 1.93
CA LYS A 22 4.48 -7.48 2.58
C LYS A 22 5.37 -7.88 3.76
N GLY A 23 4.97 -8.89 4.52
CA GLY A 23 5.73 -9.45 5.63
C GLY A 23 7.06 -10.03 5.17
N ILE A 24 7.10 -10.80 4.07
CA ILE A 24 8.34 -11.32 3.48
C ILE A 24 9.28 -10.18 3.09
N SER A 25 8.76 -9.12 2.46
CA SER A 25 9.57 -7.94 2.11
C SER A 25 10.14 -7.24 3.35
N LEU A 26 9.36 -7.13 4.43
CA LEU A 26 9.83 -6.55 5.70
C LEU A 26 10.86 -7.45 6.40
N LEU A 27 10.67 -8.77 6.37
CA LEU A 27 11.61 -9.75 6.94
C LEU A 27 12.92 -9.83 6.16
N MET A 28 12.88 -9.59 4.85
CA MET A 28 14.06 -9.51 3.99
C MET A 28 14.85 -8.22 4.21
N LEU A 29 14.23 -7.18 4.79
CA LEU A 29 14.87 -5.88 4.94
C LEU A 29 16.20 -5.95 5.70
N PRO A 30 16.29 -6.52 6.93
CA PRO A 30 17.56 -6.64 7.65
C PRO A 30 18.64 -7.33 6.80
N PHE A 31 18.28 -8.46 6.18
CA PHE A 31 19.22 -9.22 5.36
C PHE A 31 19.77 -8.39 4.19
N ILE A 32 18.89 -7.72 3.43
CA ILE A 32 19.32 -6.92 2.28
C ILE A 32 20.20 -5.74 2.74
N THR A 33 19.83 -5.05 3.83
CA THR A 33 20.59 -3.90 4.33
C THR A 33 21.96 -4.25 4.89
N HIS A 34 22.17 -5.49 5.37
CA HIS A 34 23.50 -5.96 5.80
C HIS A 34 24.38 -6.39 4.63
N GLN A 35 23.79 -6.80 3.50
CA GLN A 35 24.54 -7.29 2.34
C GLN A 35 24.85 -6.19 1.31
N LEU A 36 24.00 -5.17 1.21
CA LEU A 36 24.15 -4.10 0.24
C LEU A 36 24.67 -2.81 0.89
N PRO A 37 25.59 -2.10 0.22
CA PRO A 37 25.86 -0.70 0.54
C PRO A 37 24.59 0.15 0.48
N GLN A 38 24.54 1.22 1.27
CA GLN A 38 23.36 2.08 1.33
C GLN A 38 22.99 2.69 -0.02
N ALA A 39 23.98 3.10 -0.82
CA ALA A 39 23.75 3.62 -2.16
C ALA A 39 23.04 2.59 -3.07
N GLU A 40 23.47 1.34 -3.03
CA GLU A 40 22.86 0.23 -3.77
C GLU A 40 21.43 -0.08 -3.30
N PHE A 41 21.18 -0.01 -1.99
CA PHE A 41 19.81 -0.13 -1.48
C PHE A 41 18.94 1.07 -1.91
N GLY A 42 19.52 2.27 -1.98
CA GLY A 42 18.86 3.47 -2.48
C GLY A 42 18.44 3.31 -3.95
N GLN A 43 19.30 2.72 -4.77
CA GLN A 43 18.95 2.34 -6.16
C GLN A 43 17.74 1.41 -6.21
N LEU A 44 17.68 0.40 -5.33
CA LEU A 44 16.53 -0.51 -5.28
C LEU A 44 15.22 0.20 -4.90
N GLU A 45 15.27 1.24 -4.06
CA GLU A 45 14.08 2.04 -3.74
C GLU A 45 13.61 2.86 -4.96
N ILE A 46 14.53 3.42 -5.75
CA ILE A 46 14.18 4.09 -7.01
C ILE A 46 13.57 3.10 -8.00
N VAL A 47 14.19 1.93 -8.14
CA VAL A 47 13.67 0.82 -8.96
C VAL A 47 12.25 0.45 -8.51
N SER A 48 11.98 0.38 -7.21
CA SER A 48 10.64 0.06 -6.71
C SER A 48 9.60 1.11 -7.11
N SER A 49 9.99 2.39 -7.18
CA SER A 49 9.11 3.47 -7.67
C SER A 49 8.88 3.40 -9.18
N ILE A 50 9.93 3.12 -9.96
CA ILE A 50 9.82 2.86 -11.41
C ILE A 50 8.89 1.68 -11.64
N ALA A 51 9.02 0.61 -10.84
CA ALA A 51 8.15 -0.55 -10.93
C ALA A 51 6.69 -0.19 -10.58
N ALA A 52 6.46 0.65 -9.57
CA ALA A 52 5.12 1.14 -9.25
C ALA A 52 4.50 1.93 -10.41
N LEU A 53 5.22 2.91 -10.96
CA LEU A 53 4.76 3.69 -12.13
C LEU A 53 4.53 2.81 -13.36
N GLY A 54 5.49 1.93 -13.65
CA GLY A 54 5.45 1.02 -14.79
C GLY A 54 4.29 0.03 -14.70
N SER A 55 3.96 -0.45 -13.50
CA SER A 55 2.83 -1.37 -13.29
C SER A 55 1.49 -0.71 -13.64
N ILE A 56 1.34 0.60 -13.38
CA ILE A 56 0.16 1.38 -13.75
C ILE A 56 0.07 1.51 -15.28
N LEU A 57 1.18 1.84 -15.94
CA LEU A 57 1.24 2.05 -17.38
C LEU A 57 1.06 0.75 -18.17
N VAL A 58 1.76 -0.32 -17.78
CA VAL A 58 1.79 -1.60 -18.50
C VAL A 58 0.62 -2.50 -18.12
N GLY A 59 0.18 -2.45 -16.87
CA GLY A 59 -1.02 -3.16 -16.42
C GLY A 59 -2.27 -2.73 -17.18
N LEU A 60 -2.26 -1.49 -17.72
CA LEU A 60 -3.31 -0.91 -18.56
C LEU A 60 -4.72 -1.15 -18.01
N GLY A 61 -4.91 -1.31 -16.69
CA GLY A 61 -6.21 -1.67 -16.08
C GLY A 61 -6.88 -2.95 -16.63
N LEU A 62 -6.15 -3.86 -17.28
CA LEU A 62 -6.75 -5.03 -17.94
C LEU A 62 -7.32 -6.06 -16.94
N GLU A 63 -6.82 -6.08 -15.69
CA GLU A 63 -7.44 -6.84 -14.59
C GLU A 63 -8.85 -6.30 -14.29
N ASP A 64 -9.05 -4.99 -14.26
CA ASP A 64 -10.37 -4.38 -14.05
C ASP A 64 -11.32 -4.62 -15.24
N ALA A 65 -10.78 -4.59 -16.46
CA ALA A 65 -11.54 -4.97 -17.65
C ALA A 65 -12.04 -6.42 -17.56
N LEU A 66 -11.21 -7.34 -17.07
CA LEU A 66 -11.60 -8.73 -16.79
C LEU A 66 -12.79 -8.76 -15.82
N TYR A 67 -12.67 -8.14 -14.64
CA TYR A 67 -13.75 -8.14 -13.65
C TYR A 67 -15.06 -7.59 -14.21
N ARG A 68 -14.99 -6.48 -14.95
CA ARG A 68 -16.18 -5.84 -15.53
C ARG A 68 -16.84 -6.67 -16.62
N PHE A 69 -16.08 -7.12 -17.62
CA PHE A 69 -16.65 -7.74 -18.81
C PHE A 69 -17.02 -9.19 -18.57
N VAL A 70 -16.17 -9.96 -17.87
CA VAL A 70 -16.50 -11.34 -17.48
C VAL A 70 -17.63 -11.35 -16.45
N GLY A 71 -17.65 -10.41 -15.50
CA GLY A 71 -18.70 -10.35 -14.47
C GLY A 71 -20.10 -10.05 -15.02
N ARG A 72 -20.21 -9.57 -16.26
CA ARG A 72 -21.48 -9.31 -16.95
C ARG A 72 -21.99 -10.49 -17.79
N CYS A 73 -21.12 -11.46 -18.09
CA CYS A 73 -21.49 -12.63 -18.89
C CYS A 73 -22.48 -13.51 -18.11
N LYS A 74 -23.50 -14.02 -18.80
CA LYS A 74 -24.59 -14.79 -18.15
C LYS A 74 -24.33 -16.29 -18.14
N SER A 75 -23.53 -16.79 -19.08
CA SER A 75 -23.20 -18.20 -19.21
C SER A 75 -21.73 -18.45 -18.94
N GLU A 76 -21.39 -19.63 -18.45
CA GLU A 76 -19.99 -20.00 -18.19
C GLU A 76 -19.15 -20.03 -19.47
N ALA A 77 -19.72 -20.52 -20.59
CA ALA A 77 -19.03 -20.52 -21.88
C ALA A 77 -18.65 -19.11 -22.36
N GLU A 78 -19.53 -18.14 -22.13
CA GLU A 78 -19.27 -16.73 -22.44
C GLU A 78 -18.19 -16.15 -21.51
N ARG A 79 -18.22 -16.49 -20.21
CA ARG A 79 -17.19 -16.09 -19.23
C ARG A 79 -15.80 -16.60 -19.64
N LEU A 80 -15.70 -17.88 -19.99
CA LEU A 80 -14.45 -18.50 -20.45
C LEU A 80 -13.94 -17.83 -21.74
N THR A 81 -14.80 -17.64 -22.72
CA THR A 81 -14.44 -17.00 -24.00
C THR A 81 -14.01 -15.55 -23.81
N MET A 82 -14.72 -14.78 -22.98
CA MET A 82 -14.37 -13.39 -22.68
C MET A 82 -13.04 -13.30 -21.91
N SER A 83 -12.82 -14.19 -20.94
CA SER A 83 -11.55 -14.28 -20.21
C SER A 83 -10.39 -14.65 -21.14
N ALA A 84 -10.58 -15.61 -22.05
CA ALA A 84 -9.59 -15.97 -23.07
C ALA A 84 -9.24 -14.78 -23.98
N ARG A 85 -10.23 -13.96 -24.36
CA ARG A 85 -10.03 -12.74 -25.17
C ARG A 85 -9.21 -11.68 -24.47
N ILE A 86 -9.50 -11.42 -23.21
CA ILE A 86 -8.75 -10.45 -22.41
C ILE A 86 -7.35 -10.97 -22.12
N PHE A 87 -7.19 -12.26 -21.82
CA PHE A 87 -5.88 -12.86 -21.62
C PHE A 87 -5.03 -12.84 -22.91
N THR A 88 -5.63 -13.16 -24.06
CA THR A 88 -4.92 -13.06 -25.35
C THR A 88 -4.50 -11.63 -25.64
N LEU A 89 -5.32 -10.63 -25.29
CA LEU A 89 -4.92 -9.23 -25.36
C LEU A 89 -3.72 -8.93 -24.46
N THR A 90 -3.67 -9.42 -23.21
CA THR A 90 -2.49 -9.22 -22.34
C THR A 90 -1.22 -9.82 -22.92
N LEU A 91 -1.31 -10.98 -23.59
CA LEU A 91 -0.15 -11.59 -24.26
C LEU A 91 0.32 -10.74 -25.44
N ILE A 92 -0.60 -10.17 -26.22
CA ILE A 92 -0.27 -9.25 -27.32
C ILE A 92 0.40 -7.98 -26.77
N VAL A 93 -0.16 -7.38 -25.71
CA VAL A 93 0.44 -6.21 -25.05
C VAL A 93 1.83 -6.56 -24.54
N CYS A 94 2.00 -7.68 -23.84
CA CYS A 94 3.30 -8.14 -23.36
C CYS A 94 4.31 -8.33 -24.51
N ALA A 95 3.90 -8.94 -25.62
CA ALA A 95 4.75 -9.17 -26.79
C ALA A 95 5.21 -7.86 -27.47
N VAL A 96 4.39 -6.79 -27.40
CA VAL A 96 4.75 -5.46 -27.90
C VAL A 96 5.60 -4.69 -26.88
N VAL A 97 5.28 -4.79 -25.60
CA VAL A 97 5.96 -4.05 -24.54
C VAL A 97 7.38 -4.57 -24.31
N ILE A 98 7.66 -5.88 -24.40
CA ILE A 98 9.01 -6.44 -24.23
C ILE A 98 10.07 -5.76 -25.14
N PRO A 99 9.92 -5.76 -26.48
CA PRO A 99 10.92 -5.13 -27.35
C PRO A 99 10.96 -3.61 -27.19
N LEU A 100 9.82 -2.96 -26.93
CA LEU A 100 9.77 -1.52 -26.68
C LEU A 100 10.52 -1.15 -25.40
N SER A 101 10.27 -1.88 -24.31
CA SER A 101 10.97 -1.77 -23.03
C SER A 101 12.48 -1.94 -23.19
N TRP A 102 12.91 -2.92 -24.00
CA TRP A 102 14.32 -3.17 -24.25
C TRP A 102 15.01 -2.01 -24.97
N ALA A 103 14.36 -1.44 -25.98
CA ALA A 103 14.85 -0.26 -26.71
C ALA A 103 14.82 1.00 -25.84
N LEU A 104 13.74 1.18 -25.08
CA LEU A 104 13.52 2.34 -24.22
C LEU A 104 14.52 2.39 -23.04
N ALA A 105 14.97 1.24 -22.54
CA ALA A 105 15.94 1.19 -21.45
C ALA A 105 17.23 1.97 -21.74
N ALA A 106 17.74 1.90 -22.97
CA ALA A 106 18.95 2.62 -23.37
C ALA A 106 18.74 4.14 -23.44
N TRP A 107 17.51 4.58 -23.77
CA TRP A 107 17.16 5.99 -23.77
C TRP A 107 16.91 6.50 -22.34
N LEU A 108 16.30 5.68 -21.48
CA LEU A 108 15.99 6.04 -20.09
C LEU A 108 17.21 6.12 -19.17
N ASP A 109 18.31 5.44 -19.49
CA ASP A 109 19.56 5.46 -18.71
C ASP A 109 19.99 6.91 -18.38
N SER A 110 19.87 7.83 -19.34
CA SER A 110 20.24 9.24 -19.15
C SER A 110 19.22 10.11 -18.40
N PHE A 111 17.99 9.62 -18.19
CA PHE A 111 16.90 10.41 -17.58
C PHE A 111 16.48 9.92 -16.20
N VAL A 112 16.75 8.65 -15.89
CA VAL A 112 16.32 8.06 -14.62
C VAL A 112 17.35 8.39 -13.53
N PRO A 113 16.92 9.00 -12.41
CA PRO A 113 17.84 9.33 -11.33
C PRO A 113 18.35 8.07 -10.63
N GLY A 114 19.50 8.17 -9.96
CA GLY A 114 20.06 7.08 -9.16
C GLY A 114 21.15 6.22 -9.81
N GLY A 115 21.57 6.54 -11.04
CA GLY A 115 22.72 5.87 -11.67
C GLY A 115 22.48 4.40 -11.97
N LEU A 116 21.24 4.03 -12.30
CA LEU A 116 20.89 2.67 -12.73
C LEU A 116 21.53 2.36 -14.06
N THR A 117 22.17 1.20 -14.19
CA THR A 117 22.75 0.80 -15.47
C THR A 117 21.64 0.46 -16.48
N THR A 118 21.91 0.61 -17.79
CA THR A 118 21.02 0.10 -18.84
C THR A 118 20.59 -1.36 -18.60
N TYR A 119 21.49 -2.20 -18.06
CA TYR A 119 21.17 -3.60 -17.75
C TYR A 119 20.09 -3.72 -16.67
N GLN A 120 20.24 -3.00 -15.55
CA GLN A 120 19.26 -2.97 -14.47
C GLN A 120 17.90 -2.44 -14.95
N LEU A 121 17.90 -1.37 -15.75
CA LEU A 121 16.68 -0.84 -16.37
C LEU A 121 15.97 -1.88 -17.25
N ARG A 122 16.74 -2.64 -18.05
CA ARG A 122 16.16 -3.74 -18.85
C ARG A 122 15.50 -4.80 -17.98
N LEU A 123 16.13 -5.22 -16.89
CA LEU A 123 15.54 -6.21 -15.96
C LEU A 123 14.21 -5.72 -15.37
N VAL A 124 14.17 -4.46 -14.93
CA VAL A 124 12.96 -3.85 -14.35
C VAL A 124 11.85 -3.74 -15.39
N LEU A 125 12.15 -3.22 -16.58
CA LEU A 125 11.15 -3.03 -17.63
C LEU A 125 10.65 -4.35 -18.22
N LEU A 126 11.49 -5.40 -18.25
CA LEU A 126 11.06 -6.75 -18.59
C LEU A 126 10.13 -7.34 -17.52
N MET A 127 10.42 -7.12 -16.23
CA MET A 127 9.54 -7.57 -15.15
C MET A 127 8.17 -6.90 -15.27
N LEU A 128 8.15 -5.61 -15.57
CA LEU A 128 6.94 -4.83 -15.81
C LEU A 128 6.13 -5.34 -17.00
N ALA A 129 6.80 -5.72 -18.10
CA ALA A 129 6.13 -6.27 -19.27
C ALA A 129 5.30 -7.54 -18.95
N LEU A 130 5.74 -8.32 -17.96
CA LEU A 130 5.07 -9.54 -17.51
C LEU A 130 3.87 -9.28 -16.59
N GLU A 131 3.72 -8.08 -16.02
CA GLU A 131 2.69 -7.82 -15.00
C GLU A 131 1.27 -8.05 -15.52
N GLY A 132 0.96 -7.67 -16.76
CA GLY A 132 -0.34 -7.97 -17.36
C GLY A 132 -0.63 -9.48 -17.47
N CYS A 133 0.39 -10.27 -17.79
CA CYS A 133 0.31 -11.74 -17.88
C CYS A 133 0.20 -12.42 -16.51
N ILE A 134 0.44 -11.69 -15.42
CA ILE A 134 0.33 -12.17 -14.04
C ILE A 134 -1.00 -11.71 -13.42
N ALA A 135 -1.30 -10.41 -13.52
CA ALA A 135 -2.46 -9.79 -12.92
C ALA A 135 -3.79 -10.37 -13.44
N VAL A 136 -3.93 -10.54 -14.76
CA VAL A 136 -5.20 -11.04 -15.35
C VAL A 136 -5.50 -12.50 -14.95
N PRO A 137 -4.57 -13.47 -15.06
CA PRO A 137 -4.83 -14.82 -14.55
C PRO A 137 -5.06 -14.90 -13.04
N LEU A 138 -4.35 -14.11 -12.23
CA LEU A 138 -4.62 -14.02 -10.80
C LEU A 138 -6.03 -13.47 -10.53
N GLY A 139 -6.46 -12.47 -11.30
CA GLY A 139 -7.82 -11.94 -11.25
C GLY A 139 -8.86 -12.99 -11.63
N TRP A 140 -8.61 -13.78 -12.66
CA TRP A 140 -9.47 -14.91 -13.04
C TRP A 140 -9.60 -15.94 -11.91
N ILE A 141 -8.49 -16.36 -11.32
CA ILE A 141 -8.48 -17.28 -10.16
C ILE A 141 -9.30 -16.69 -9.00
N ARG A 142 -9.18 -15.37 -8.76
CA ARG A 142 -9.94 -14.65 -7.73
C ARG A 142 -11.44 -14.65 -8.02
N MET A 143 -11.85 -14.39 -9.26
CA MET A 143 -13.27 -14.44 -9.68
C MET A 143 -13.89 -15.83 -9.48
N GLN A 144 -13.09 -16.88 -9.63
CA GLN A 144 -13.53 -18.26 -9.43
C GLN A 144 -13.51 -18.68 -7.94
N ASN A 145 -13.25 -17.76 -7.00
CA ASN A 145 -13.17 -18.02 -5.56
C ASN A 145 -12.19 -19.14 -5.19
N ARG A 146 -11.02 -19.16 -5.84
CA ARG A 146 -9.96 -20.14 -5.58
C ARG A 146 -8.81 -19.53 -4.78
N ALA A 147 -9.12 -19.08 -3.56
CA ALA A 147 -8.14 -18.39 -2.70
C ALA A 147 -6.89 -19.21 -2.41
N PHE A 148 -6.98 -20.55 -2.31
CA PHE A 148 -5.79 -21.38 -2.06
C PHE A 148 -4.82 -21.38 -3.25
N THR A 149 -5.33 -21.46 -4.49
CA THR A 149 -4.50 -21.37 -5.70
C THR A 149 -3.87 -19.98 -5.80
N PHE A 150 -4.66 -18.92 -5.56
CA PHE A 150 -4.15 -17.55 -5.52
C PHE A 150 -3.04 -17.40 -4.47
N PHE A 151 -3.30 -17.85 -3.24
CA PHE A 151 -2.35 -17.81 -2.13
C PHE A 151 -1.05 -18.53 -2.51
N SER A 152 -1.16 -19.76 -3.02
CA SER A 152 0.00 -20.59 -3.34
C SER A 152 0.87 -19.97 -4.43
N VAL A 153 0.26 -19.40 -5.48
CA VAL A 153 0.99 -18.77 -6.58
C VAL A 153 1.57 -17.41 -6.17
N ALA A 154 0.84 -16.61 -5.40
CA ALA A 154 1.29 -15.28 -4.97
C ALA A 154 2.38 -15.34 -3.89
N VAL A 155 2.14 -16.10 -2.82
CA VAL A 155 3.11 -16.31 -1.73
C VAL A 155 4.29 -17.16 -2.21
N GLY A 156 4.03 -18.14 -3.09
CA GLY A 156 5.08 -18.93 -3.73
C GLY A 156 6.06 -18.07 -4.53
N ARG A 157 5.58 -17.11 -5.34
CA ARG A 157 6.45 -16.14 -6.03
C ARG A 157 7.29 -15.35 -5.03
N ALA A 158 6.68 -14.81 -3.98
CA ALA A 158 7.39 -13.99 -3.00
C ALA A 158 8.49 -14.76 -2.26
N LEU A 159 8.21 -16.00 -1.83
CA LEU A 159 9.20 -16.87 -1.18
C LEU A 159 10.31 -17.28 -2.14
N PHE A 160 9.95 -17.64 -3.38
CA PHE A 160 10.93 -18.02 -4.39
C PHE A 160 11.85 -16.84 -4.75
N GLN A 161 11.28 -15.65 -4.93
CA GLN A 161 12.06 -14.42 -5.15
C GLN A 161 12.97 -14.14 -3.95
N ALA A 162 12.47 -14.21 -2.71
CA ALA A 162 13.28 -13.99 -1.52
C ALA A 162 14.45 -14.99 -1.43
N ALA A 163 14.20 -16.27 -1.68
CA ALA A 163 15.24 -17.30 -1.69
C ALA A 163 16.31 -17.05 -2.77
N LEU A 164 15.90 -16.67 -3.98
CA LEU A 164 16.83 -16.29 -5.06
C LEU A 164 17.61 -15.02 -4.71
N THR A 165 16.97 -14.01 -4.13
CA THR A 165 17.62 -12.79 -3.67
C THR A 165 18.70 -13.12 -2.63
N VAL A 166 18.40 -13.96 -1.64
CA VAL A 166 19.40 -14.45 -0.67
C VAL A 166 20.57 -15.11 -1.40
N ALA A 167 20.30 -16.07 -2.30
CA ALA A 167 21.33 -16.79 -3.01
C ALA A 167 22.23 -15.86 -3.86
N MET A 168 21.64 -14.92 -4.59
CA MET A 168 22.38 -13.99 -5.46
C MET A 168 23.18 -12.95 -4.67
N LEU A 169 22.66 -12.47 -3.54
CA LEU A 169 23.39 -11.56 -2.67
C LEU A 169 24.58 -12.26 -2.00
N LEU A 170 24.41 -13.51 -1.55
CA LEU A 170 25.53 -14.31 -1.03
C LEU A 170 26.58 -14.64 -2.10
N ALA A 171 26.17 -14.68 -3.37
CA ALA A 171 27.09 -14.81 -4.51
C ALA A 171 27.77 -13.47 -4.90
N GLY A 172 27.54 -12.38 -4.16
CA GLY A 172 28.16 -11.08 -4.39
C GLY A 172 27.62 -10.33 -5.61
N ARG A 173 26.41 -10.64 -6.09
CA ARG A 173 25.83 -10.03 -7.30
C ARG A 173 25.21 -8.65 -7.07
N GLY A 174 25.20 -8.13 -5.85
CA GLY A 174 24.69 -6.80 -5.51
C GLY A 174 23.25 -6.55 -5.99
N VAL A 175 22.97 -5.32 -6.43
CA VAL A 175 21.69 -4.89 -7.02
C VAL A 175 21.24 -5.79 -8.17
N ASP A 176 22.16 -6.14 -9.08
CA ASP A 176 21.84 -6.98 -10.25
C ASP A 176 21.23 -8.31 -9.82
N GLY A 177 21.80 -8.94 -8.79
CA GLY A 177 21.29 -10.18 -8.23
C GLY A 177 19.86 -10.09 -7.69
N VAL A 178 19.49 -8.96 -7.07
CA VAL A 178 18.12 -8.72 -6.58
C VAL A 178 17.14 -8.59 -7.74
N LEU A 179 17.53 -7.87 -8.80
CA LEU A 179 16.69 -7.67 -9.98
C LEU A 179 16.55 -8.96 -10.81
N GLU A 180 17.64 -9.71 -10.98
CA GLU A 180 17.67 -11.04 -11.60
C GLU A 180 16.73 -12.00 -10.86
N ALA A 181 16.81 -12.07 -9.53
CA ALA A 181 15.90 -12.87 -8.71
C ALA A 181 14.43 -12.48 -8.93
N GLY A 182 14.15 -11.19 -9.04
CA GLY A 182 12.82 -10.67 -9.32
C GLY A 182 12.29 -11.11 -10.69
N ILE A 183 13.07 -10.97 -11.75
CA ILE A 183 12.62 -11.35 -13.10
C ILE A 183 12.47 -12.87 -13.24
N ILE A 184 13.38 -13.66 -12.65
CA ILE A 184 13.28 -15.13 -12.66
C ILE A 184 11.99 -15.57 -11.94
N ALA A 185 11.68 -14.98 -10.79
CA ALA A 185 10.45 -15.27 -10.07
C ALA A 185 9.20 -14.83 -10.84
N ALA A 186 9.24 -13.68 -11.51
CA ALA A 186 8.14 -13.20 -12.36
C ALA A 186 7.90 -14.10 -13.57
N ILE A 187 8.96 -14.57 -14.25
CA ILE A 187 8.86 -15.53 -15.36
C ILE A 187 8.29 -16.86 -14.87
N ALA A 188 8.79 -17.40 -13.76
CA ALA A 188 8.28 -18.65 -13.20
C ALA A 188 6.77 -18.53 -12.88
N GLN A 189 6.36 -17.41 -12.26
CA GLN A 189 4.96 -17.17 -11.93
C GLN A 189 4.10 -17.00 -13.19
N SER A 190 4.56 -16.23 -14.19
CA SER A 190 3.81 -15.99 -15.42
C SER A 190 3.63 -17.28 -16.23
N VAL A 191 4.63 -18.18 -16.26
CA VAL A 191 4.52 -19.50 -16.90
C VAL A 191 3.49 -20.38 -16.18
N ILE A 192 3.53 -20.44 -14.85
CA ILE A 192 2.54 -21.21 -14.07
C ILE A 192 1.13 -20.69 -14.35
N LEU A 193 0.94 -19.37 -14.32
CA LEU A 193 -0.35 -18.72 -14.55
C LEU A 193 -0.81 -18.88 -16.00
N PHE A 194 0.09 -18.81 -16.97
CA PHE A 194 -0.22 -19.08 -18.37
C PHE A 194 -0.74 -20.51 -18.55
N ILE A 195 -0.08 -21.51 -17.94
CA ILE A 195 -0.52 -22.92 -17.99
C ILE A 195 -1.89 -23.12 -17.33
N ILE A 196 -2.15 -22.45 -16.21
CA ILE A 196 -3.48 -22.51 -15.55
C ILE A 196 -4.54 -21.89 -16.47
N GLN A 197 -4.27 -20.68 -16.96
CA GLN A 197 -5.23 -19.92 -17.76
C GLN A 197 -5.55 -20.60 -19.09
N ILE A 198 -4.53 -21.10 -19.82
CA ILE A 198 -4.73 -21.78 -21.10
C ILE A 198 -5.56 -23.05 -20.98
N ARG A 199 -5.36 -23.82 -19.89
CA ARG A 199 -6.11 -25.06 -19.65
C ARG A 199 -7.58 -24.81 -19.33
N GLU A 200 -7.90 -23.64 -18.78
CA GLU A 200 -9.26 -23.32 -18.37
C GLU A 200 -10.03 -22.56 -19.45
N THR A 201 -9.41 -21.51 -20.02
CA THR A 201 -10.11 -20.61 -20.95
C THR A 201 -9.68 -20.78 -22.39
N GLY A 202 -8.50 -21.36 -22.64
CA GLY A 202 -7.88 -21.36 -23.97
C GLY A 202 -7.41 -19.95 -24.39
N LEU A 203 -7.12 -19.80 -25.69
CA LEU A 203 -6.86 -18.52 -26.33
C LEU A 203 -7.98 -18.20 -27.31
N ALA A 204 -8.36 -16.94 -27.36
CA ALA A 204 -9.30 -16.42 -28.34
C ALA A 204 -8.97 -14.95 -28.55
N PHE A 205 -9.08 -14.44 -29.78
CA PHE A 205 -8.91 -13.01 -30.02
C PHE A 205 -10.19 -12.40 -30.58
N SER A 206 -10.47 -11.16 -30.20
CA SER A 206 -11.58 -10.38 -30.73
C SER A 206 -11.22 -8.91 -30.69
N MET A 207 -11.05 -8.31 -31.87
CA MET A 207 -10.75 -6.87 -31.98
C MET A 207 -11.80 -5.98 -31.30
N PRO A 208 -13.12 -6.25 -31.40
CA PRO A 208 -14.13 -5.51 -30.64
C PRO A 208 -13.90 -5.55 -29.12
N VAL A 209 -13.63 -6.73 -28.55
CA VAL A 209 -13.36 -6.88 -27.10
C VAL A 209 -12.06 -6.18 -26.74
N ALA A 210 -11.02 -6.26 -27.59
CA ALA A 210 -9.75 -5.59 -27.36
C ALA A 210 -9.92 -4.07 -27.29
N LYS A 211 -10.58 -3.48 -28.29
CA LYS A 211 -10.88 -2.04 -28.32
C LYS A 211 -11.71 -1.62 -27.11
N GLN A 212 -12.75 -2.38 -26.77
CA GLN A 212 -13.61 -2.08 -25.64
C GLN A 212 -12.84 -2.14 -24.30
N SER A 213 -11.97 -3.13 -24.14
CA SER A 213 -11.14 -3.32 -22.94
C SER A 213 -10.12 -2.19 -22.78
N LEU A 214 -9.42 -1.81 -23.85
CA LEU A 214 -8.46 -0.71 -23.81
C LEU A 214 -9.12 0.64 -23.52
N ILE A 215 -10.26 0.95 -24.18
CA ILE A 215 -11.02 2.18 -23.92
C ILE A 215 -11.48 2.24 -22.46
N TYR A 216 -11.97 1.11 -21.93
CA TYR A 216 -12.40 1.04 -20.53
C TYR A 216 -11.26 1.30 -19.54
N SER A 217 -10.04 0.92 -19.92
CA SER A 217 -8.94 0.89 -18.98
C SER A 217 -8.03 2.12 -19.04
N ILE A 218 -8.09 2.93 -20.09
CA ILE A 218 -7.39 4.24 -20.17
C ILE A 218 -7.74 5.16 -18.99
N PRO A 219 -9.02 5.38 -18.62
CA PRO A 219 -9.37 6.19 -17.45
C PRO A 219 -8.87 5.61 -16.13
N ILE A 220 -8.78 4.27 -16.03
CA ILE A 220 -8.27 3.58 -14.85
C ILE A 220 -6.76 3.81 -14.73
N MET A 221 -6.02 3.67 -15.83
CA MET A 221 -4.59 4.00 -15.89
C MET A 221 -4.35 5.48 -15.52
N ALA A 222 -5.13 6.41 -16.06
CA ALA A 222 -5.02 7.83 -15.72
C ALA A 222 -5.27 8.09 -14.23
N SER A 223 -6.24 7.39 -13.63
CA SER A 223 -6.49 7.45 -12.19
C SER A 223 -5.33 6.87 -11.38
N GLY A 224 -4.71 5.78 -11.86
CA GLY A 224 -3.50 5.21 -11.29
C GLY A 224 -2.32 6.18 -11.30
N LEU A 225 -2.12 6.91 -12.40
CA LEU A 225 -1.08 7.95 -12.51
C LEU A 225 -1.29 9.07 -11.48
N MET A 226 -2.55 9.49 -11.28
CA MET A 226 -2.88 10.46 -10.22
C MET A 226 -2.65 9.90 -8.81
N ALA A 227 -2.81 8.59 -8.60
CA ALA A 227 -2.51 7.96 -7.32
C ALA A 227 -0.99 7.84 -7.08
N PHE A 228 -0.20 7.65 -8.14
CA PHE A 228 1.26 7.55 -8.08
C PHE A 228 1.91 8.86 -7.62
N THR A 229 1.40 10.02 -8.05
CA THR A 229 1.92 11.32 -7.60
C THR A 229 1.86 11.49 -6.08
N MET A 230 0.93 10.80 -5.41
CA MET A 230 0.75 10.86 -3.97
C MET A 230 1.47 9.77 -3.17
N ASN A 231 1.90 8.66 -3.82
CA ASN A 231 2.40 7.47 -3.10
C ASN A 231 3.69 6.86 -3.70
N GLY A 232 4.26 7.44 -4.76
CA GLY A 232 5.50 6.94 -5.35
C GLY A 232 6.41 8.00 -5.95
N PHE A 233 5.87 9.16 -6.31
CA PHE A 233 6.65 10.27 -6.88
C PHE A 233 7.69 10.86 -5.91
N ASP A 234 7.49 10.69 -4.59
CA ASP A 234 8.45 11.08 -3.55
C ASP A 234 9.87 10.56 -3.80
N ARG A 235 10.02 9.30 -4.22
CA ARG A 235 11.33 8.68 -4.48
C ARG A 235 12.05 9.28 -5.68
N TRP A 236 11.32 9.78 -6.68
CA TRP A 236 11.90 10.43 -7.85
C TRP A 236 12.48 11.79 -7.47
N VAL A 237 11.68 12.59 -6.76
CA VAL A 237 12.13 13.89 -6.25
C VAL A 237 13.31 13.69 -5.31
N LEU A 238 13.21 12.73 -4.38
CA LEU A 238 14.27 12.46 -3.42
C LEU A 238 15.58 12.07 -4.12
N ALA A 239 15.53 11.24 -5.16
CA ALA A 239 16.71 10.84 -5.91
C ALA A 239 17.37 11.99 -6.70
N GLU A 240 16.64 13.07 -7.00
CA GLU A 240 17.20 14.27 -7.64
C GLU A 240 17.76 15.28 -6.63
N VAL A 241 17.15 15.40 -5.45
CA VAL A 241 17.48 16.45 -4.46
C VAL A 241 18.37 15.97 -3.32
N SER A 242 18.69 14.67 -3.26
CA SER A 242 19.42 14.05 -2.13
C SER A 242 20.31 12.89 -2.60
N SER A 243 21.11 12.33 -1.68
CA SER A 243 21.99 11.20 -2.01
C SER A 243 21.27 9.85 -2.02
N LEU A 244 21.84 8.84 -2.67
CA LEU A 244 21.25 7.49 -2.69
C LEU A 244 21.20 6.86 -1.29
N GLU A 245 22.16 7.20 -0.42
CA GLU A 245 22.14 6.80 0.99
C GLU A 245 20.93 7.39 1.70
N GLU A 246 20.61 8.67 1.48
CA GLU A 246 19.41 9.29 2.06
C GLU A 246 18.11 8.67 1.51
N VAL A 247 18.08 8.32 0.21
CA VAL A 247 16.98 7.54 -0.39
C VAL A 247 16.82 6.17 0.30
N ALA A 248 17.92 5.50 0.62
CA ALA A 248 17.90 4.24 1.37
C ALA A 248 17.34 4.40 2.78
N GLN A 249 17.75 5.45 3.51
CA GLN A 249 17.23 5.78 4.85
C GLN A 249 15.72 6.05 4.79
N PHE A 250 15.29 6.86 3.82
CA PHE A 250 13.88 7.13 3.57
C PHE A 250 13.11 5.84 3.25
N GLY A 251 13.67 4.95 2.43
CA GLY A 251 13.08 3.67 2.07
C GLY A 251 12.90 2.73 3.25
N VAL A 252 13.84 2.73 4.22
CA VAL A 252 13.67 2.03 5.51
C VAL A 252 12.54 2.66 6.32
N ALA A 253 12.57 3.97 6.50
CA ALA A 253 11.56 4.70 7.27
C ALA A 253 10.14 4.53 6.69
N ALA A 254 10.00 4.51 5.36
CA ALA A 254 8.73 4.35 4.67
C ALA A 254 8.08 2.99 4.94
N LYS A 255 8.87 1.93 5.21
CA LYS A 255 8.34 0.61 5.58
C LYS A 255 7.65 0.63 6.94
N PHE A 256 8.13 1.45 7.88
CA PHE A 256 7.48 1.65 9.17
C PHE A 256 6.22 2.54 9.06
N GLY A 257 6.23 3.55 8.19
CA GLY A 257 4.99 4.26 7.83
C GLY A 257 3.94 3.31 7.23
N LEU A 258 4.35 2.39 6.37
CA LEU A 258 3.48 1.35 5.82
C LEU A 258 2.96 0.37 6.89
N ALA A 259 3.73 0.12 7.96
CA ALA A 259 3.30 -0.74 9.06
C ALA A 259 2.05 -0.18 9.77
N VAL A 260 1.92 1.15 9.90
CA VAL A 260 0.71 1.80 10.46
C VAL A 260 -0.53 1.43 9.64
N VAL A 261 -0.43 1.58 8.31
CA VAL A 261 -1.51 1.23 7.36
C VAL A 261 -1.85 -0.26 7.44
N LEU A 262 -0.82 -1.12 7.48
CA LEU A 262 -0.99 -2.58 7.53
C LEU A 262 -1.69 -3.03 8.83
N LEU A 263 -1.30 -2.45 9.97
CA LEU A 263 -1.87 -2.79 11.28
C LEU A 263 -3.33 -2.32 11.41
N LEU A 264 -3.74 -1.24 10.73
CA LEU A 264 -5.14 -0.81 10.69
C LEU A 264 -5.98 -1.59 9.68
N GLN A 265 -5.35 -2.25 8.71
CA GLN A 265 -6.03 -2.93 7.60
C GLN A 265 -7.16 -3.89 8.01
N PRO A 266 -7.05 -4.71 9.09
CA PRO A 266 -8.15 -5.58 9.53
C PRO A 266 -9.43 -4.79 9.87
N PHE A 267 -9.30 -3.61 10.49
CA PHE A 267 -10.43 -2.72 10.75
C PHE A 267 -11.02 -2.19 9.45
N GLY A 268 -10.17 -1.73 8.51
CA GLY A 268 -10.60 -1.25 7.20
C GLY A 268 -11.36 -2.29 6.38
N MET A 269 -10.91 -3.55 6.38
CA MET A 269 -11.58 -4.66 5.69
C MET A 269 -13.01 -4.92 6.19
N TRP A 270 -13.27 -4.68 7.47
CA TRP A 270 -14.60 -4.79 8.05
C TRP A 270 -15.41 -3.49 7.86
N TRP A 271 -14.81 -2.34 8.16
CA TRP A 271 -15.52 -1.07 8.24
C TRP A 271 -15.93 -0.52 6.88
N MET A 272 -15.04 -0.57 5.88
CA MET A 272 -15.31 0.03 4.56
C MET A 272 -16.54 -0.52 3.84
N PRO A 273 -16.80 -1.84 3.79
CA PRO A 273 -18.05 -2.36 3.25
C PRO A 273 -19.24 -2.16 4.19
N LYS A 274 -19.04 -2.18 5.52
CA LYS A 274 -20.14 -2.18 6.49
C LYS A 274 -20.69 -0.79 6.81
N ARG A 275 -19.90 0.27 6.60
CA ARG A 275 -20.22 1.64 7.03
C ARG A 275 -21.55 2.18 6.51
N PHE A 276 -21.98 1.83 5.31
CA PHE A 276 -23.27 2.28 4.75
C PHE A 276 -24.46 1.54 5.34
N ASP A 277 -24.37 0.22 5.54
CA ASP A 277 -25.39 -0.55 6.26
C ASP A 277 -25.63 0.03 7.65
N VAL A 278 -24.54 0.42 8.33
CA VAL A 278 -24.62 1.05 9.64
C VAL A 278 -25.22 2.44 9.52
N LEU A 279 -24.73 3.27 8.58
CA LEU A 279 -25.19 4.65 8.40
C LEU A 279 -26.69 4.76 8.11
N TYR A 280 -27.22 3.88 7.26
CA TYR A 280 -28.63 3.86 6.87
C TYR A 280 -29.50 2.96 7.77
N GLY A 281 -28.91 2.35 8.80
CA GLY A 281 -29.64 1.59 9.81
C GLY A 281 -30.33 2.48 10.87
N VAL A 282 -30.96 1.83 11.85
CA VAL A 282 -31.56 2.52 13.01
C VAL A 282 -30.45 3.18 13.83
N GLU A 283 -30.63 4.46 14.19
CA GLU A 283 -29.59 5.30 14.84
C GLU A 283 -28.26 5.34 14.06
N GLY A 284 -28.35 5.16 12.73
CA GLY A 284 -27.19 4.86 11.91
C GLY A 284 -26.10 5.92 11.91
N ARG A 285 -26.45 7.21 12.05
CA ARG A 285 -25.49 8.31 12.16
C ARG A 285 -24.62 8.19 13.42
N GLU A 286 -25.24 7.94 14.57
CA GLU A 286 -24.52 7.82 15.84
C GLU A 286 -23.68 6.55 15.88
N ALA A 287 -24.23 5.44 15.38
CA ALA A 287 -23.50 4.19 15.25
C ALA A 287 -22.30 4.34 14.31
N ALA A 288 -22.47 4.98 13.15
CA ALA A 288 -21.39 5.21 12.20
C ALA A 288 -20.31 6.11 12.77
N THR A 289 -20.69 7.21 13.43
CA THR A 289 -19.76 8.08 14.17
C THR A 289 -18.97 7.29 15.21
N ARG A 290 -19.62 6.43 16.00
CA ARG A 290 -18.96 5.64 17.05
C ARG A 290 -17.92 4.69 16.48
N TYR A 291 -18.24 3.95 15.42
CA TYR A 291 -17.28 3.05 14.78
C TYR A 291 -16.15 3.79 14.08
N THR A 292 -16.44 4.92 13.41
CA THR A 292 -15.38 5.78 12.87
C THR A 292 -14.47 6.29 13.99
N CYS A 293 -15.01 6.78 15.12
CA CYS A 293 -14.21 7.22 16.27
C CYS A 293 -13.33 6.11 16.85
N PHE A 294 -13.84 4.87 16.87
CA PHE A 294 -13.04 3.71 17.25
C PHE A 294 -11.85 3.53 16.29
N GLY A 295 -12.09 3.60 14.98
CA GLY A 295 -11.03 3.56 13.95
C GLY A 295 -10.01 4.69 14.10
N LEU A 296 -10.47 5.94 14.32
CA LEU A 296 -9.60 7.10 14.53
C LEU A 296 -8.71 6.90 15.77
N THR A 297 -9.28 6.39 16.86
CA THR A 297 -8.52 6.10 18.08
C THR A 297 -7.53 4.95 17.88
N ALA A 298 -7.95 3.90 17.16
CA ALA A 298 -7.11 2.75 16.86
C ALA A 298 -5.87 3.16 16.05
N VAL A 299 -6.04 4.00 15.01
CA VAL A 299 -4.89 4.46 14.21
C VAL A 299 -3.95 5.37 14.99
N MET A 300 -4.47 6.22 15.89
CA MET A 300 -3.62 7.03 16.77
C MET A 300 -2.79 6.15 17.72
N LEU A 301 -3.40 5.11 18.31
CA LEU A 301 -2.71 4.12 19.15
C LEU A 301 -1.64 3.36 18.37
N ILE A 302 -1.99 2.86 17.18
CA ILE A 302 -1.04 2.16 16.29
C ILE A 302 0.13 3.07 15.91
N SER A 303 -0.14 4.33 15.58
CA SER A 303 0.91 5.28 15.18
C SER A 303 1.91 5.53 16.32
N VAL A 304 1.41 5.72 17.55
CA VAL A 304 2.27 5.87 18.73
C VAL A 304 3.06 4.58 19.00
N LEU A 305 2.41 3.42 18.93
CA LEU A 305 3.07 2.12 19.10
C LEU A 305 4.23 1.95 18.11
N VAL A 306 3.99 2.19 16.83
CA VAL A 306 5.01 2.05 15.77
C VAL A 306 6.11 3.08 15.95
N ALA A 307 5.81 4.32 16.36
CA ALA A 307 6.82 5.36 16.54
C ALA A 307 7.84 5.05 17.64
N PHE A 308 7.40 4.38 18.71
CA PHE A 308 8.33 3.94 19.76
C PHE A 308 9.09 2.66 19.38
N LEU A 309 8.44 1.70 18.71
CA LEU A 309 9.05 0.42 18.35
C LEU A 309 9.98 0.48 17.13
N ALA A 310 9.72 1.37 16.18
CA ALA A 310 10.47 1.41 14.93
C ALA A 310 11.96 1.73 15.13
N PRO A 311 12.37 2.71 15.97
CA PRO A 311 13.78 2.93 16.25
C PRO A 311 14.46 1.72 16.91
N LEU A 312 13.78 1.01 17.83
CA LEU A 312 14.32 -0.24 18.39
C LEU A 312 14.55 -1.29 17.30
N ALA A 313 13.58 -1.46 16.40
CA ALA A 313 13.72 -2.39 15.28
C ALA A 313 14.85 -2.00 14.33
N ILE A 314 15.04 -0.71 14.05
CA ILE A 314 16.15 -0.20 13.24
C ILE A 314 17.48 -0.51 13.94
N THR A 315 17.64 -0.11 15.20
CA THR A 315 18.89 -0.30 15.95
C THR A 315 19.23 -1.77 16.18
N TRP A 316 18.25 -2.64 16.41
CA TRP A 316 18.50 -4.06 16.70
C TRP A 316 18.68 -4.93 15.44
N LEU A 317 18.06 -4.57 14.32
CA LEU A 317 18.02 -5.43 13.13
C LEU A 317 18.87 -4.91 11.97
N LEU A 318 19.05 -3.60 11.83
CA LEU A 318 19.74 -2.99 10.70
C LEU A 318 21.17 -2.55 11.10
N PRO A 319 22.08 -2.38 10.12
CA PRO A 319 23.40 -1.83 10.38
C PRO A 319 23.35 -0.40 10.96
N ASP A 320 24.39 -0.01 11.71
CA ASP A 320 24.52 1.33 12.32
C ASP A 320 24.51 2.48 11.30
N SER A 321 24.81 2.19 10.04
CA SER A 321 24.69 3.18 8.98
C SER A 321 23.24 3.66 8.82
N TYR A 322 22.22 2.90 9.24
CA TYR A 322 20.79 3.21 9.06
C TYR A 322 20.12 3.98 10.22
N GLN A 323 20.87 4.51 11.18
CA GLN A 323 20.25 5.21 12.32
C GLN A 323 19.47 6.47 11.91
N LEU A 324 19.85 7.14 10.80
CA LEU A 324 19.12 8.30 10.29
C LEU A 324 17.67 7.97 9.90
N ALA A 325 17.38 6.72 9.47
CA ALA A 325 16.03 6.27 9.18
C ALA A 325 15.10 6.37 10.39
N ALA A 326 15.61 6.24 11.63
CA ALA A 326 14.81 6.39 12.84
C ALA A 326 14.23 7.80 12.96
N THR A 327 15.00 8.83 12.58
CA THR A 327 14.55 10.22 12.54
C THR A 327 13.48 10.46 11.48
N PHE A 328 13.66 9.91 10.28
CA PHE A 328 12.70 10.05 9.18
C PHE A 328 11.39 9.30 9.46
N THR A 329 11.45 8.21 10.23
CA THR A 329 10.31 7.33 10.50
C THR A 329 9.13 8.08 11.13
N VAL A 330 9.37 9.01 12.07
CA VAL A 330 8.27 9.73 12.73
C VAL A 330 7.48 10.59 11.75
N PHE A 331 8.12 11.26 10.80
CA PHE A 331 7.43 12.02 9.76
C PHE A 331 6.55 11.13 8.87
N LEU A 332 7.07 9.98 8.46
CA LEU A 332 6.32 9.04 7.61
C LEU A 332 5.19 8.33 8.37
N ILE A 333 5.33 8.14 9.68
CA ILE A 333 4.23 7.71 10.57
C ILE A 333 3.15 8.78 10.64
N ILE A 334 3.50 10.06 10.79
CA ILE A 334 2.52 11.15 10.82
C ILE A 334 1.80 11.26 9.46
N ALA A 335 2.52 11.15 8.34
CA ALA A 335 1.92 11.13 7.02
C ALA A 335 0.95 9.95 6.84
N ALA A 336 1.33 8.74 7.32
CA ALA A 336 0.45 7.57 7.32
C ALA A 336 -0.76 7.73 8.25
N LEU A 337 -0.57 8.32 9.43
CA LEU A 337 -1.66 8.65 10.36
C LEU A 337 -2.68 9.55 9.67
N PHE A 338 -2.26 10.68 9.07
CA PHE A 338 -3.19 11.58 8.39
C PHE A 338 -3.89 10.92 7.21
N LYS A 339 -3.18 10.08 6.45
CA LYS A 339 -3.77 9.29 5.35
C LYS A 339 -4.94 8.44 5.85
N GLU A 340 -4.75 7.69 6.92
CA GLU A 340 -5.80 6.82 7.49
C GLU A 340 -6.92 7.62 8.18
N LEU A 341 -6.59 8.74 8.84
CA LEU A 341 -7.62 9.64 9.38
C LEU A 341 -8.51 10.17 8.24
N ALA A 342 -7.93 10.55 7.09
CA ALA A 342 -8.68 10.99 5.91
C ALA A 342 -9.59 9.90 5.35
N GLU A 343 -9.11 8.65 5.26
CA GLU A 343 -9.90 7.48 4.83
C GLU A 343 -11.11 7.22 5.74
N LEU A 344 -10.95 7.42 7.05
CA LEU A 344 -12.01 7.16 8.02
C LEU A 344 -13.08 8.25 8.07
N VAL A 345 -12.69 9.53 7.97
CA VAL A 345 -13.64 10.65 8.04
C VAL A 345 -14.37 10.93 6.73
N ASN A 346 -13.97 10.31 5.61
CA ASN A 346 -14.57 10.57 4.29
C ASN A 346 -16.00 10.06 4.11
N LEU A 347 -16.59 9.35 5.08
CA LEU A 347 -17.88 8.67 4.93
C LEU A 347 -18.99 9.56 4.36
N GLY A 348 -19.12 10.80 4.85
CA GLY A 348 -20.14 11.73 4.38
C GLY A 348 -19.92 12.21 2.95
N SER A 349 -18.67 12.25 2.46
CA SER A 349 -18.37 12.53 1.05
C SER A 349 -18.82 11.41 0.09
N PHE A 350 -19.11 10.22 0.61
CA PHE A 350 -19.62 9.08 -0.16
C PHE A 350 -21.09 8.74 0.17
N ALA A 351 -21.71 9.41 1.14
CA ALA A 351 -23.07 9.09 1.60
C ALA A 351 -24.18 9.70 0.72
N GLY A 352 -23.84 10.64 -0.17
CA GLY A 352 -24.76 11.28 -1.11
C GLY A 352 -24.80 10.59 -2.47
N ASP A 353 -25.60 11.15 -3.39
CA ASP A 353 -25.82 10.58 -4.74
C ASP A 353 -24.64 10.79 -5.70
N THR A 354 -23.66 11.62 -5.34
CA THR A 354 -22.50 11.94 -6.19
C THR A 354 -21.18 11.88 -5.40
N THR A 355 -20.07 11.67 -6.12
CA THR A 355 -18.71 11.58 -5.56
C THR A 355 -17.82 12.75 -5.99
N TYR A 356 -18.39 13.85 -6.49
CA TYR A 356 -17.64 15.02 -6.97
C TYR A 356 -16.75 15.64 -5.89
N GLY A 357 -17.23 15.72 -4.65
CA GLY A 357 -16.44 16.24 -3.53
C GLY A 357 -15.17 15.42 -3.29
N GLN A 358 -15.28 14.09 -3.31
CA GLN A 358 -14.12 13.19 -3.19
C GLN A 358 -13.13 13.37 -4.35
N MET A 359 -13.64 13.44 -5.59
CA MET A 359 -12.78 13.65 -6.77
C MET A 359 -12.03 14.97 -6.68
N ALA A 360 -12.71 16.07 -6.34
CA ALA A 360 -12.09 17.38 -6.20
C ALA A 360 -10.98 17.38 -5.14
N ILE A 361 -11.22 16.78 -3.97
CA ILE A 361 -10.22 16.70 -2.90
C ILE A 361 -8.99 15.93 -3.37
N ASN A 362 -9.17 14.79 -4.03
CA ASN A 362 -8.06 13.98 -4.52
C ASN A 362 -7.25 14.72 -5.59
N VAL A 363 -7.91 15.40 -6.54
CA VAL A 363 -7.24 16.20 -7.58
C VAL A 363 -6.44 17.34 -6.94
N VAL A 364 -7.05 18.12 -6.04
CA VAL A 364 -6.36 19.20 -5.32
C VAL A 364 -5.18 18.65 -4.53
N SER A 365 -5.37 17.55 -3.82
CA SER A 365 -4.29 16.93 -3.02
C SER A 365 -3.14 16.44 -3.90
N ALA A 366 -3.43 15.87 -5.07
CA ALA A 366 -2.40 15.43 -6.01
C ALA A 366 -1.57 16.60 -6.56
N PHE A 367 -2.21 17.70 -6.95
CA PHE A 367 -1.49 18.90 -7.41
C PHE A 367 -0.66 19.55 -6.30
N VAL A 368 -1.21 19.64 -5.08
CA VAL A 368 -0.46 20.14 -3.91
C VAL A 368 0.70 19.20 -3.57
N ALA A 369 0.54 17.88 -3.68
CA ALA A 369 1.61 16.92 -3.45
C ALA A 369 2.77 17.17 -4.41
N VAL A 370 2.51 17.22 -5.71
CA VAL A 370 3.54 17.44 -6.74
C VAL A 370 4.22 18.79 -6.53
N GLY A 371 3.44 19.86 -6.32
CA GLY A 371 3.97 21.21 -6.12
C GLY A 371 4.86 21.32 -4.88
N THR A 372 4.41 20.78 -3.74
CA THR A 372 5.18 20.84 -2.49
C THR A 372 6.38 19.89 -2.50
N LEU A 373 6.25 18.68 -3.08
CA LEU A 373 7.38 17.77 -3.23
C LEU A 373 8.51 18.42 -4.03
N ILE A 374 8.22 18.98 -5.20
CA ILE A 374 9.24 19.61 -6.04
C ILE A 374 9.80 20.86 -5.36
N TRP A 375 8.95 21.75 -4.83
CA TRP A 375 9.43 23.02 -4.27
C TRP A 375 10.18 22.84 -2.95
N TRP A 376 9.59 22.12 -1.99
CA TRP A 376 10.20 21.92 -0.67
C TRP A 376 11.36 20.93 -0.75
N GLY A 377 11.27 19.90 -1.59
CA GLY A 377 12.38 18.99 -1.87
C GLY A 377 13.62 19.71 -2.39
N ASN A 378 13.47 20.59 -3.40
CA ASN A 378 14.60 21.36 -3.93
C ASN A 378 15.19 22.37 -2.92
N SER A 379 14.40 22.88 -1.97
CA SER A 379 14.87 23.89 -1.01
C SER A 379 15.41 23.31 0.30
N HIS A 380 14.92 22.15 0.75
CA HIS A 380 15.23 21.56 2.06
C HIS A 380 15.65 20.08 1.96
N GLY A 381 15.90 19.55 0.77
CA GLY A 381 16.33 18.17 0.54
C GLY A 381 15.30 17.14 1.07
N VAL A 382 15.81 16.10 1.73
CA VAL A 382 15.00 15.01 2.31
C VAL A 382 13.94 15.52 3.28
N MET A 383 14.28 16.49 4.13
CA MET A 383 13.35 17.06 5.10
C MET A 383 12.19 17.76 4.38
N GLY A 384 12.48 18.44 3.27
CA GLY A 384 11.47 19.04 2.40
C GLY A 384 10.47 18.02 1.85
N VAL A 385 10.96 16.85 1.40
CA VAL A 385 10.12 15.73 0.95
C VAL A 385 9.24 15.19 2.09
N LEU A 386 9.82 14.96 3.27
CA LEU A 386 9.08 14.49 4.45
C LEU A 386 7.99 15.47 4.90
N MET A 387 8.31 16.77 4.88
CA MET A 387 7.37 17.85 5.19
C MET A 387 6.24 17.92 4.15
N ALA A 388 6.56 17.83 2.86
CA ALA A 388 5.58 17.87 1.78
C ALA A 388 4.58 16.71 1.86
N LEU A 389 5.06 15.49 2.14
CA LEU A 389 4.21 14.31 2.34
C LEU A 389 3.28 14.48 3.55
N THR A 390 3.83 14.91 4.67
CA THR A 390 3.07 15.13 5.91
C THR A 390 2.00 16.21 5.73
N PHE A 391 2.39 17.35 5.14
CA PHE A 391 1.52 18.47 4.86
C PHE A 391 0.38 18.07 3.92
N THR A 392 0.69 17.36 2.84
CA THR A 392 -0.33 17.01 1.84
C THR A 392 -1.35 16.00 2.38
N GLN A 393 -0.91 15.00 3.16
CA GLN A 393 -1.85 14.09 3.83
C GLN A 393 -2.68 14.80 4.90
N GLY A 394 -2.07 15.74 5.64
CA GLY A 394 -2.78 16.59 6.60
C GLY A 394 -3.84 17.47 5.95
N LEU A 395 -3.50 18.14 4.84
CA LEU A 395 -4.44 18.92 4.03
C LEU A 395 -5.59 18.04 3.55
N ARG A 396 -5.28 16.85 3.01
CA ARG A 396 -6.28 15.88 2.55
C ARG A 396 -7.23 15.47 3.67
N PHE A 397 -6.73 15.21 4.88
CA PHE A 397 -7.54 14.92 6.05
C PHE A 397 -8.50 16.07 6.40
N VAL A 398 -7.99 17.31 6.46
CA VAL A 398 -8.81 18.49 6.77
C VAL A 398 -9.89 18.70 5.71
N LEU A 399 -9.55 18.58 4.43
CA LEU A 399 -10.50 18.73 3.33
C LEU A 399 -11.57 17.64 3.36
N PHE A 400 -11.21 16.37 3.58
CA PHE A 400 -12.20 15.29 3.71
C PHE A 400 -13.10 15.48 4.91
N TYR A 401 -12.55 15.89 6.06
CA TYR A 401 -13.37 16.18 7.23
C TYR A 401 -14.38 17.30 6.95
N ALA A 402 -13.92 18.44 6.42
CA ALA A 402 -14.76 19.61 6.16
C ALA A 402 -15.85 19.32 5.12
N VAL A 403 -15.48 18.73 3.98
CA VAL A 403 -16.43 18.42 2.90
C VAL A 403 -17.38 17.29 3.31
N SER A 404 -16.88 16.25 4.00
CA SER A 404 -17.75 15.19 4.51
C SER A 404 -18.80 15.75 5.47
N GLN A 405 -18.41 16.64 6.39
CA GLN A 405 -19.34 17.26 7.34
C GLN A 405 -20.35 18.18 6.65
N HIS A 406 -19.93 18.88 5.60
CA HIS A 406 -20.82 19.74 4.82
C HIS A 406 -21.84 18.94 4.01
N LEU A 407 -21.41 17.85 3.34
CA LEU A 407 -22.29 17.02 2.53
C LEU A 407 -23.21 16.12 3.36
N TYR A 408 -22.68 15.55 4.45
CA TYR A 408 -23.45 14.71 5.34
C TYR A 408 -22.92 14.82 6.77
N HIS A 409 -23.65 15.57 7.60
CA HIS A 409 -23.27 15.81 8.99
C HIS A 409 -23.28 14.52 9.81
N LEU A 410 -22.13 14.20 10.41
CA LEU A 410 -21.96 13.12 11.38
C LEU A 410 -21.53 13.74 12.73
N PRO A 411 -22.19 13.38 13.85
CA PRO A 411 -22.00 14.06 15.14
C PRO A 411 -20.68 13.66 15.85
N TYR A 412 -19.54 13.95 15.24
CA TYR A 412 -18.23 13.63 15.82
C TYR A 412 -17.98 14.43 17.11
N PRO A 413 -17.51 13.78 18.19
CA PRO A 413 -17.14 14.45 19.44
C PRO A 413 -15.80 15.17 19.27
N LEU A 414 -15.82 16.32 18.60
CA LEU A 414 -14.63 17.07 18.18
C LEU A 414 -13.65 17.34 19.32
N THR A 415 -14.13 17.80 20.48
CA THR A 415 -13.27 18.08 21.64
C THR A 415 -12.49 16.84 22.08
N ALA A 416 -13.15 15.68 22.15
CA ALA A 416 -12.51 14.42 22.50
C ALA A 416 -11.45 14.00 21.48
N LEU A 417 -11.78 14.10 20.18
CA LEU A 417 -10.87 13.74 19.09
C LEU A 417 -9.67 14.68 19.02
N LEU A 418 -9.87 15.99 19.22
CA LEU A 418 -8.79 16.98 19.26
C LEU A 418 -7.87 16.76 20.47
N MET A 419 -8.42 16.44 21.64
CA MET A 419 -7.60 16.14 22.82
C MET A 419 -6.81 14.85 22.64
N CYS A 420 -7.42 13.79 22.11
CA CYS A 420 -6.71 12.54 21.81
C CYS A 420 -5.67 12.72 20.69
N GLY A 421 -6.00 13.49 19.66
CA GLY A 421 -5.08 13.84 18.57
C GLY A 421 -3.89 14.67 19.05
N GLY A 422 -4.12 15.69 19.89
CA GLY A 422 -3.06 16.48 20.51
C GLY A 422 -2.15 15.62 21.40
N PHE A 423 -2.74 14.70 22.17
CA PHE A 423 -1.97 13.77 23.01
C PHE A 423 -1.20 12.73 22.18
N CYS A 424 -1.76 12.29 21.05
CA CYS A 424 -1.06 11.46 20.06
C CYS A 424 0.17 12.21 19.51
N MET A 425 0.00 13.45 19.06
CA MET A 425 1.12 14.28 18.57
C MET A 425 2.18 14.53 19.63
N PHE A 426 1.78 14.73 20.89
CA PHE A 426 2.71 14.79 22.02
C PHE A 426 3.55 13.52 22.14
N TRP A 427 2.93 12.33 22.12
CA TRP A 427 3.68 11.07 22.19
C TRP A 427 4.56 10.82 20.97
N LEU A 428 4.12 11.21 19.77
CA LEU A 428 4.96 11.15 18.57
C LEU A 428 6.18 12.06 18.71
N TYR A 429 6.01 13.27 19.27
CA TYR A 429 7.14 14.14 19.58
C TYR A 429 8.08 13.55 20.65
N VAL A 430 7.54 12.99 21.74
CA VAL A 430 8.37 12.32 22.77
C VAL A 430 9.17 11.15 22.18
N SER A 431 8.64 10.46 21.17
CA SER A 431 9.30 9.33 20.53
C SER A 431 10.54 9.70 19.70
N THR A 432 10.70 10.98 19.32
CA THR A 432 11.86 11.44 18.53
C THR A 432 13.12 11.62 19.38
N TYR A 433 12.97 11.73 20.71
CA TYR A 433 14.12 11.84 21.60
C TYR A 433 14.91 10.53 21.68
N GLU A 434 16.21 10.67 21.93
CA GLU A 434 17.09 9.55 22.22
C GLU A 434 16.81 9.05 23.64
N TRP A 435 16.33 7.81 23.73
CA TRP A 435 16.05 7.10 24.97
C TRP A 435 16.87 5.82 24.99
N SER A 436 17.29 5.37 26.17
CA SER A 436 17.80 4.01 26.31
C SER A 436 16.73 2.99 25.94
N ASP A 437 17.13 1.81 25.46
CA ASP A 437 16.18 0.76 25.03
C ASP A 437 15.16 0.41 26.12
N ILE A 438 15.61 0.31 27.37
CA ILE A 438 14.75 0.03 28.52
C ILE A 438 13.75 1.16 28.74
N ALA A 439 14.20 2.42 28.72
CA ALA A 439 13.32 3.58 28.87
C ALA A 439 12.29 3.65 27.73
N ARG A 440 12.72 3.40 26.49
CA ARG A 440 11.85 3.38 25.31
C ARG A 440 10.76 2.31 25.43
N LEU A 441 11.09 1.10 25.87
CA LEU A 441 10.11 0.03 26.13
C LEU A 441 9.12 0.38 27.25
N MET A 442 9.60 1.02 28.33
CA MET A 442 8.70 1.52 29.39
C MET A 442 7.76 2.61 28.88
N LEU A 443 8.27 3.52 28.04
CA LEU A 443 7.48 4.59 27.42
C LEU A 443 6.42 4.04 26.45
N VAL A 444 6.67 2.92 25.76
CA VAL A 444 5.60 2.23 24.98
C VAL A 444 4.42 1.89 25.89
N GLY A 445 4.68 1.22 27.02
CA GLY A 445 3.64 0.85 27.98
C GLY A 445 2.89 2.07 28.52
N MET A 446 3.63 3.10 28.93
CA MET A 446 3.07 4.36 29.44
C MET A 446 2.23 5.09 28.38
N ALA A 447 2.72 5.21 27.16
CA ALA A 447 2.05 5.88 26.06
C ALA A 447 0.75 5.16 25.68
N MET A 448 0.80 3.84 25.55
CA MET A 448 -0.38 3.03 25.21
C MET A 448 -1.44 3.07 26.30
N VAL A 449 -1.05 2.89 27.57
CA VAL A 449 -1.99 2.94 28.70
C VAL A 449 -2.61 4.33 28.83
N SER A 450 -1.79 5.40 28.78
CA SER A 450 -2.30 6.77 28.91
C SER A 450 -3.25 7.15 27.77
N MET A 451 -2.94 6.76 26.52
CA MET A 451 -3.82 6.98 25.37
C MET A 451 -5.15 6.22 25.50
N VAL A 452 -5.13 4.95 25.93
CA VAL A 452 -6.34 4.16 26.16
C VAL A 452 -7.19 4.77 27.27
N LEU A 453 -6.58 5.18 28.39
CA LEU A 453 -7.29 5.83 29.50
C LEU A 453 -7.92 7.15 29.09
N LEU A 454 -7.21 7.96 28.29
CA LEU A 454 -7.73 9.22 27.76
C LEU A 454 -8.94 8.97 26.83
N ALA A 455 -8.81 8.01 25.90
CA ALA A 455 -9.90 7.65 25.00
C ALA A 455 -11.13 7.09 25.75
N GLN A 456 -10.93 6.31 26.81
CA GLN A 456 -12.01 5.83 27.68
C GLN A 456 -12.66 6.94 28.50
N ARG A 457 -11.88 7.93 28.96
CA ARG A 457 -12.40 9.11 29.68
C ARG A 457 -13.36 9.91 28.81
N PHE A 458 -13.09 9.98 27.51
CA PHE A 458 -13.94 10.66 26.53
C PHE A 458 -14.96 9.74 25.84
N ASN A 459 -15.12 8.49 26.29
CA ASN A 459 -16.03 7.50 25.70
C ASN A 459 -15.79 7.20 24.21
N LEU A 460 -14.57 7.41 23.70
CA LEU A 460 -14.17 6.98 22.35
C LEU A 460 -13.91 5.47 22.29
N LEU A 461 -13.46 4.90 23.41
CA LEU A 461 -13.33 3.46 23.63
C LEU A 461 -14.23 3.00 24.76
N PRO A 462 -14.80 1.78 24.67
CA PRO A 462 -15.55 1.21 25.78
C PRO A 462 -14.62 1.00 26.99
N LYS A 463 -15.16 1.22 28.19
CA LYS A 463 -14.44 0.90 29.43
C LYS A 463 -14.26 -0.61 29.54
N PHE A 464 -13.03 -1.07 29.72
CA PHE A 464 -12.74 -2.49 29.97
C PHE A 464 -13.34 -2.88 31.34
N SER A 465 -14.53 -3.49 31.32
CA SER A 465 -15.16 -4.07 32.51
C SER A 465 -14.87 -5.57 32.55
N ILE A 466 -14.09 -6.02 33.54
CA ILE A 466 -13.83 -7.44 33.80
C ILE A 466 -15.15 -8.20 34.05
N GLN A 467 -16.17 -7.53 34.62
CA GLN A 467 -17.50 -8.11 34.84
C GLN A 467 -18.28 -8.35 33.53
N ALA A 468 -18.07 -7.54 32.49
CA ALA A 468 -18.70 -7.73 31.19
C ALA A 468 -18.12 -8.95 30.44
N MET A 469 -16.80 -9.19 30.54
CA MET A 469 -16.17 -10.39 29.96
C MET A 469 -16.60 -11.69 30.66
N LYS A 470 -16.80 -11.66 31.99
CA LYS A 470 -17.36 -12.82 32.72
C LYS A 470 -18.81 -13.14 32.32
N ARG A 471 -19.62 -12.13 31.96
CA ARG A 471 -21.00 -12.36 31.47
C ARG A 471 -21.06 -12.90 30.04
N GLN A 472 -20.08 -12.58 29.18
CA GLN A 472 -20.00 -13.11 27.81
C GLN A 472 -19.41 -14.52 27.71
N THR A 473 -18.79 -15.03 28.77
CA THR A 473 -18.26 -16.41 28.84
C THR A 473 -19.18 -17.36 29.63
N ALA A 474 -20.22 -16.83 30.28
CA ALA A 474 -21.21 -17.59 31.02
C ALA A 474 -22.53 -17.81 30.25
N ASN A 475 -22.63 -17.29 29.02
CA ASN A 475 -23.68 -17.54 28.03
C ASN A 475 -23.02 -18.12 26.77
#